data_AF-A0A355BEH3-F1
#
_entry.id   AF-A0A355BEH3-F1
#
_cell.length_a   1.000
_cell.length_b   1.000
_cell.length_c   1.000
_cell.angle_alpha   90.00
_cell.angle_beta   90.00
_cell.angle_gamma   90.00
#
_symmetry.space_group_name_H-M   'P 1'
#
loop_
_entity.id
_entity.type
_entity.pdbx_description
1 polymer ?
#
loop_
_entity_poly.entity_id
_entity_poly.type
_entity_poly.pdbx_seq_one_letter_code
_entity_poly.pdbx_strand_id
1 'polypeptide(L)'
;MPQAGESIMIAPWPIHEAKLADEAAERAMNMVMEAIKAVRNTRSELGVAPGRRVECHIHAASAAEQALMQEAAPYFHKLAGISELVIGRFGDAKPSRAMTAVVTGAELYLPLSGLIDIDQEIERLQAELKTL
;
A
#
# COMPACT_ATOMS: atom_id res chain seq x y z
N MET A 1 0.57 23.82 -15.35
CA MET A 1 -0.31 24.98 -15.08
C MET A 1 -1.04 25.31 -16.39
N PRO A 2 -2.32 25.71 -16.38
CA PRO A 2 -3.12 25.78 -17.60
C PRO A 2 -2.50 26.79 -18.56
N GLN A 3 -2.45 26.42 -19.84
CA GLN A 3 -1.97 27.31 -20.89
C GLN A 3 -2.79 28.60 -20.86
N ALA A 4 -2.10 29.74 -20.90
CA ALA A 4 -2.72 31.05 -20.85
C ALA A 4 -3.67 31.22 -22.05
N GLY A 5 -4.97 31.41 -21.77
CA GLY A 5 -6.00 31.69 -22.75
C GLY A 5 -7.28 32.21 -22.06
N GLU A 6 -8.03 33.07 -22.73
CA GLU A 6 -9.23 33.73 -22.18
C GLU A 6 -10.37 32.74 -21.86
N SER A 7 -10.43 31.60 -22.56
CA SER A 7 -11.43 30.55 -22.33
C SER A 7 -10.93 29.19 -22.81
N ILE A 8 -11.23 28.14 -22.05
CA ILE A 8 -11.00 26.74 -22.46
C ILE A 8 -11.76 26.38 -23.74
N MET A 9 -12.84 27.10 -24.07
CA MET A 9 -13.67 26.88 -25.27
C MET A 9 -12.95 27.21 -26.58
N ILE A 10 -11.88 28.00 -26.53
CA ILE A 10 -11.08 28.41 -27.69
C ILE A 10 -9.63 27.89 -27.61
N ALA A 11 -9.29 27.17 -26.55
CA ALA A 11 -7.95 26.63 -26.36
C ALA A 11 -7.68 25.52 -27.39
N PRO A 12 -6.45 25.42 -27.92
CA PRO A 12 -6.08 24.34 -28.81
C PRO A 12 -6.19 23.00 -28.08
N TRP A 13 -6.65 21.97 -28.79
CA TRP A 13 -6.71 20.63 -28.23
C TRP A 13 -5.28 20.13 -27.92
N PRO A 14 -5.05 19.48 -26.76
CA PRO A 14 -3.73 18.98 -26.41
C PRO A 14 -3.26 17.93 -27.42
N ILE A 15 -2.02 18.08 -27.87
CA ILE A 15 -1.37 17.17 -28.80
C ILE A 15 -0.46 16.25 -28.00
N HIS A 16 -0.52 14.95 -28.28
CA HIS A 16 0.33 13.97 -27.62
C HIS A 16 1.82 14.26 -27.91
N GLU A 17 2.60 14.45 -26.84
CA GLU A 17 4.04 14.64 -26.92
C GLU A 17 4.75 13.33 -26.54
N ALA A 18 5.12 12.52 -27.52
CA ALA A 18 5.73 11.19 -27.29
C ALA A 18 6.99 11.22 -26.40
N LYS A 19 7.73 12.34 -26.37
CA LYS A 19 8.90 12.54 -25.48
C LYS A 19 8.55 12.58 -23.99
N LEU A 20 7.28 12.79 -23.64
CA LEU A 20 6.79 12.79 -22.26
C LEU A 20 6.26 11.41 -21.84
N ALA A 21 6.14 10.46 -22.77
CA ALA A 21 5.79 9.09 -22.46
C ALA A 21 6.98 8.39 -21.80
N ASP A 22 6.76 7.84 -20.61
CA ASP A 22 7.78 7.15 -19.83
C ASP A 22 7.22 5.84 -19.28
N GLU A 23 7.41 4.76 -20.03
CA GLU A 23 6.97 3.42 -19.66
C GLU A 23 7.64 2.89 -18.37
N ALA A 24 8.83 3.40 -18.02
CA ALA A 24 9.50 3.01 -16.79
C ALA A 24 8.82 3.68 -15.58
N ALA A 25 8.51 4.98 -15.68
CA ALA A 25 7.75 5.71 -14.66
C ALA A 25 6.34 5.14 -14.49
N GLU A 26 5.66 4.78 -15.59
CA GLU A 26 4.34 4.12 -15.53
C GLU A 26 4.39 2.79 -14.78
N ARG A 27 5.36 1.93 -15.09
CA ARG A 27 5.54 0.64 -14.38
C ARG A 27 5.85 0.85 -12.91
N ALA A 28 6.75 1.77 -12.59
CA ALA A 28 7.11 2.11 -11.22
C ALA A 28 5.90 2.59 -10.42
N MET A 29 5.12 3.52 -10.98
CA MET A 29 3.93 4.04 -10.31
C MET A 29 2.82 2.99 -10.18
N ASN A 30 2.64 2.14 -11.19
CA ASN A 30 1.70 1.02 -11.12
C ASN A 30 2.04 0.08 -9.97
N MET A 31 3.32 -0.25 -9.78
CA MET A 31 3.76 -1.09 -8.66
C MET A 31 3.43 -0.45 -7.31
N VAL A 32 3.69 0.85 -7.14
CA VAL A 32 3.34 1.60 -5.93
C VAL A 32 1.84 1.60 -5.68
N MET A 33 1.03 1.83 -6.72
CA MET A 33 -0.43 1.82 -6.62
C MET A 33 -0.98 0.45 -6.22
N GLU A 34 -0.46 -0.64 -6.80
CA GLU A 34 -0.85 -2.00 -6.43
C GLU A 34 -0.47 -2.34 -5.00
N ALA A 35 0.72 -1.94 -4.54
CA ALA A 35 1.12 -2.11 -3.15
C ALA A 35 0.17 -1.36 -2.19
N ILE A 36 -0.18 -0.10 -2.50
CA ILE A 36 -1.12 0.68 -1.68
C ILE A 36 -2.51 0.05 -1.67
N LYS A 37 -3.01 -0.44 -2.81
CA LYS A 37 -4.29 -1.15 -2.90
C LYS A 37 -4.27 -2.41 -2.04
N ALA A 38 -3.21 -3.20 -2.12
CA ALA A 38 -3.06 -4.40 -1.30
C ALA A 38 -3.12 -4.07 0.19
N VAL A 39 -2.39 -3.05 0.67
CA VAL A 39 -2.46 -2.61 2.08
C VAL A 39 -3.90 -2.22 2.47
N ARG A 40 -4.61 -1.46 1.62
CA ARG A 40 -5.99 -1.04 1.90
C ARG A 40 -6.97 -2.21 1.94
N ASN A 41 -6.82 -3.17 1.04
CA ASN A 41 -7.65 -4.38 1.00
C ASN A 41 -7.41 -5.23 2.25
N THR A 42 -6.15 -5.48 2.60
CA THR A 42 -5.78 -6.22 3.82
C THR A 42 -6.32 -5.54 5.08
N ARG A 43 -6.29 -4.19 5.17
CA ARG A 43 -6.92 -3.45 6.28
C ARG A 43 -8.43 -3.67 6.34
N SER A 44 -9.10 -3.68 5.19
CA SER A 44 -10.54 -3.92 5.11
C SER A 44 -10.91 -5.35 5.53
N GLU A 45 -10.11 -6.34 5.13
CA GLU A 45 -10.28 -7.74 5.53
C GLU A 45 -10.12 -7.93 7.05
N LEU A 46 -9.21 -7.17 7.67
CA LEU A 46 -9.02 -7.14 9.12
C LEU A 46 -10.09 -6.33 9.88
N GLY A 47 -11.07 -5.75 9.19
CA GLY A 47 -12.09 -4.91 9.81
C GLY A 47 -11.52 -3.63 10.46
N VAL A 48 -10.35 -3.15 10.02
CA VAL A 48 -9.71 -1.97 10.59
C VAL A 48 -10.53 -0.73 10.22
N ALA A 49 -10.93 0.03 11.24
CA ALA A 49 -11.66 1.28 11.04
C ALA A 49 -10.89 2.24 10.11
N PRO A 50 -11.57 2.94 9.17
CA PRO A 50 -10.90 3.77 8.16
C PRO A 50 -9.91 4.81 8.72
N GLY A 51 -10.22 5.40 9.88
CA GLY A 51 -9.38 6.41 10.54
C GLY A 51 -8.23 5.85 11.39
N ARG A 52 -8.18 4.55 11.66
CA ARG A 52 -7.10 3.93 12.45
C ARG A 52 -5.91 3.66 11.55
N ARG A 53 -4.78 4.28 11.87
CA ARG A 53 -3.51 4.06 11.18
C ARG A 53 -2.82 2.80 11.68
N VAL A 54 -2.11 2.13 10.79
CA VAL A 54 -1.47 0.83 11.06
C VAL A 54 0.01 0.85 10.68
N GLU A 55 0.79 0.00 11.32
CA GLU A 55 2.17 -0.28 10.89
C GLU A 55 2.14 -1.17 9.63
N CYS A 56 3.08 -0.93 8.72
CA CYS A 56 3.26 -1.76 7.53
C CYS A 56 4.75 -2.01 7.26
N HIS A 57 5.09 -3.26 6.97
CA HIS A 57 6.42 -3.67 6.54
C HIS A 57 6.36 -4.08 5.08
N ILE A 58 7.30 -3.60 4.28
CA ILE A 58 7.43 -3.93 2.86
C ILE A 58 8.78 -4.60 2.67
N HIS A 59 8.78 -5.84 2.19
CA HIS A 59 9.98 -6.56 1.80
C HIS A 59 10.08 -6.53 0.28
N ALA A 60 10.97 -5.71 -0.26
CA ALA A 60 11.16 -5.57 -1.69
C ALA A 60 11.97 -6.73 -2.27
N ALA A 61 11.61 -7.22 -3.47
CA ALA A 61 12.27 -8.35 -4.10
C ALA A 61 13.69 -8.03 -4.63
N SER A 62 13.98 -6.75 -4.89
CA SER A 62 15.26 -6.26 -5.39
C SER A 62 15.62 -4.89 -4.80
N ALA A 63 16.89 -4.50 -4.95
CA ALA A 63 17.36 -3.18 -4.52
C ALA A 63 16.67 -2.02 -5.28
N ALA A 64 16.31 -2.24 -6.55
CA ALA A 64 15.60 -1.24 -7.35
C ALA A 64 14.18 -1.00 -6.80
N GLU A 65 13.48 -2.07 -6.47
CA GLU A 65 12.15 -1.99 -5.86
C GLU A 65 12.23 -1.44 -4.44
N GLN A 66 13.29 -1.76 -3.69
CA GLN A 66 13.52 -1.19 -2.36
C GLN A 66 13.66 0.34 -2.45
N ALA A 67 14.47 0.84 -3.39
CA ALA A 67 14.64 2.27 -3.64
C ALA A 67 13.32 2.92 -4.09
N LEU A 68 12.58 2.28 -4.99
CA LEU A 68 11.27 2.78 -5.44
C LEU A 68 10.29 2.92 -4.26
N MET A 69 10.21 1.92 -3.37
CA MET A 69 9.33 1.97 -2.21
C MET A 69 9.77 3.04 -1.20
N GLN A 70 11.08 3.28 -1.06
CA GLN A 70 11.62 4.36 -0.24
C GLN A 70 11.26 5.73 -0.79
N GLU A 71 11.41 5.95 -2.10
CA GLU A 71 11.00 7.18 -2.77
C GLU A 71 9.49 7.41 -2.66
N ALA A 72 8.70 6.33 -2.75
CA ALA A 72 7.26 6.35 -2.67
C ALA A 72 6.69 6.37 -1.23
N ALA A 73 7.54 6.29 -0.19
CA ALA A 73 7.11 6.25 1.21
C ALA A 73 6.08 7.33 1.60
N PRO A 74 6.20 8.61 1.14
CA PRO A 74 5.20 9.64 1.42
C PRO A 74 3.80 9.30 0.89
N TYR A 75 3.70 8.57 -0.22
CA TYR A 75 2.42 8.14 -0.79
C TYR A 75 1.78 7.06 0.09
N PHE A 76 2.56 6.11 0.60
CA PHE A 76 2.05 5.09 1.50
C PHE A 76 1.45 5.72 2.78
N HIS A 77 2.16 6.64 3.43
CA HIS A 77 1.65 7.33 4.62
C HIS A 77 0.34 8.08 4.38
N LYS A 78 0.18 8.69 3.19
CA LYS A 78 -1.02 9.47 2.85
C LYS A 78 -2.18 8.62 2.37
N LEU A 79 -1.92 7.60 1.56
CA LEU A 79 -2.94 6.90 0.78
C LEU A 79 -3.27 5.50 1.32
N ALA A 80 -2.31 4.82 1.97
CA ALA A 80 -2.53 3.49 2.54
C ALA A 80 -3.10 3.55 3.97
N GLY A 81 -3.02 4.71 4.63
CA GLY A 81 -3.49 4.90 6.00
C GLY A 81 -2.57 4.23 7.02
N ILE A 82 -1.26 4.34 6.83
CA ILE A 82 -0.25 3.76 7.70
C ILE A 82 0.38 4.81 8.63
N SER A 83 0.68 4.43 9.86
CA SER A 83 1.40 5.27 10.83
C SER A 83 2.90 5.17 10.62
N GLU A 84 3.38 3.96 10.34
CA GLU A 84 4.79 3.63 10.23
C GLU A 84 5.01 2.69 9.05
N LEU A 85 6.13 2.90 8.35
CA LEU A 85 6.53 2.13 7.18
C LEU A 85 7.95 1.62 7.38
N VAL A 86 8.11 0.32 7.44
CA VAL A 86 9.42 -0.34 7.49
C VAL A 86 9.69 -0.97 6.13
N ILE A 87 10.81 -0.64 5.50
CA ILE A 87 11.17 -1.17 4.18
C ILE A 87 12.42 -2.03 4.30
N GLY A 88 12.21 -3.34 4.22
CA GLY A 88 13.24 -4.37 4.22
C GLY A 88 13.47 -4.98 2.84
N ARG A 89 14.32 -5.99 2.82
CA ARG A 89 14.63 -6.82 1.65
C ARG A 89 13.88 -8.15 1.75
N PHE A 90 13.67 -8.76 0.59
CA PHE A 90 13.18 -10.12 0.53
C PHE A 90 14.08 -11.07 1.33
N GLY A 91 13.48 -11.88 2.19
CA GLY A 91 14.19 -12.77 3.11
C GLY A 91 14.54 -12.18 4.47
N ASP A 92 14.30 -10.88 4.71
CA ASP A 92 14.43 -10.29 6.05
C ASP A 92 13.43 -10.89 7.04
N ALA A 93 13.72 -10.73 8.33
CA ALA A 93 12.88 -11.25 9.41
C ALA A 93 11.46 -10.69 9.31
N LYS A 94 10.50 -11.59 9.08
CA LYS A 94 9.08 -11.25 8.96
C LYS A 94 8.53 -10.88 10.35
N PRO A 95 7.71 -9.83 10.47
CA PRO A 95 7.08 -9.51 11.75
C PRO A 95 6.21 -10.68 12.23
N SER A 96 6.26 -10.95 13.53
CA SER A 96 5.48 -12.04 14.14
C SER A 96 3.99 -11.67 14.14
N ARG A 97 3.13 -12.64 13.80
CA ARG A 97 1.65 -12.46 13.74
C ARG A 97 1.23 -11.26 12.87
N ALA A 98 1.60 -11.29 11.60
CA ALA A 98 1.20 -10.30 10.61
C ALA A 98 0.33 -10.92 9.51
N MET A 99 -0.61 -10.16 8.98
CA MET A 99 -1.27 -10.53 7.73
C MET A 99 -0.37 -10.17 6.55
N THR A 100 -0.29 -11.07 5.58
CA THR A 100 0.63 -10.92 4.43
C THR A 100 -0.17 -10.68 3.17
N ALA A 101 0.30 -9.75 2.34
CA ALA A 101 -0.15 -9.59 0.96
C ALA A 101 1.05 -9.60 0.03
N VAL A 102 0.92 -10.21 -1.14
CA VAL A 102 2.00 -10.29 -2.14
C VAL A 102 1.58 -9.51 -3.36
N VAL A 103 2.45 -8.61 -3.79
CA VAL A 103 2.32 -7.87 -5.05
C VAL A 103 3.55 -8.16 -5.90
N THR A 104 3.47 -7.92 -7.21
CA THR A 104 4.61 -8.10 -8.10
C THR A 104 5.77 -7.24 -7.62
N GLY A 105 6.85 -7.88 -7.16
CA GLY A 105 8.10 -7.25 -6.71
C GLY A 105 8.14 -6.81 -5.23
N ALA A 106 7.11 -7.08 -4.43
CA ALA A 106 7.17 -6.86 -2.98
C ALA A 106 6.23 -7.77 -2.17
N GLU A 107 6.66 -8.15 -0.97
CA GLU A 107 5.81 -8.74 0.07
C GLU A 107 5.45 -7.67 1.10
N LEU A 108 4.19 -7.60 1.48
CA LEU A 108 3.64 -6.63 2.41
C LEU A 108 3.19 -7.35 3.67
N TYR A 109 3.55 -6.82 4.83
CA TYR A 109 3.16 -7.36 6.12
C TYR A 109 2.50 -6.27 6.94
N LEU A 110 1.33 -6.58 7.48
CA LEU A 110 0.62 -5.72 8.43
C LEU A 110 0.61 -6.45 9.78
N PRO A 111 1.47 -6.07 10.74
CA PRO A 111 1.45 -6.61 12.08
C PRO A 111 0.06 -6.45 12.70
N LEU A 112 -0.49 -7.52 13.27
CA LEU A 112 -1.79 -7.50 13.94
C LEU A 112 -1.70 -6.90 15.35
N SER A 113 -0.47 -6.72 15.84
CA SER A 113 -0.11 -6.11 17.12
C SER A 113 -0.80 -4.74 17.26
N GLY A 114 -1.75 -4.64 18.18
CA GLY A 114 -2.46 -3.39 18.43
C GLY A 114 -3.54 -3.03 17.42
N LEU A 115 -4.00 -3.96 16.58
CA LEU A 115 -5.17 -3.80 15.70
C LEU A 115 -6.39 -4.60 16.14
N ILE A 116 -6.15 -5.84 16.57
CA ILE A 116 -7.16 -6.79 17.05
C ILE A 116 -6.71 -7.25 18.43
N ASP A 117 -7.63 -7.26 19.39
CA ASP A 117 -7.40 -7.92 20.68
C ASP A 117 -7.48 -9.43 20.42
N ILE A 118 -6.35 -10.03 20.03
CA ILE A 118 -6.26 -11.41 19.53
C ILE A 118 -6.86 -12.38 20.55
N ASP A 119 -6.70 -12.10 21.84
CA ASP A 119 -7.24 -12.93 22.91
C ASP A 119 -8.78 -12.91 22.91
N GLN A 120 -9.39 -11.74 22.65
CA GLN A 120 -10.84 -11.58 22.57
C GLN A 120 -11.43 -12.25 21.32
N GLU A 121 -10.72 -12.22 20.18
CA GLU A 121 -11.16 -12.91 18.96
C GLU A 121 -11.01 -14.43 19.07
N ILE A 122 -9.96 -14.91 19.75
CA ILE A 122 -9.82 -16.33 20.11
C ILE A 122 -10.97 -16.76 21.03
N GLU A 123 -11.31 -15.97 22.06
CA GLU A 123 -12.46 -16.25 22.93
C GLU A 123 -13.78 -16.30 22.16
N ARG A 124 -14.01 -15.37 21.23
CA ARG A 124 -15.21 -15.35 20.38
C ARG A 124 -15.31 -16.60 19.51
N LEU A 125 -14.23 -16.97 18.82
CA LEU A 125 -14.17 -18.17 17.99
C LEU A 125 -14.35 -19.45 18.82
N GLN A 126 -13.79 -19.51 20.03
CA GLN A 126 -14.01 -20.62 20.96
C GLN A 126 -15.45 -20.71 21.46
N ALA A 127 -16.12 -19.57 21.67
CA ALA A 127 -17.52 -19.53 22.05
C ALA A 127 -18.44 -20.01 20.91
N GLU A 128 -18.17 -19.62 19.67
CA GLU A 128 -18.89 -20.13 18.48
C GLU A 128 -18.69 -21.65 18.32
N LEU A 129 -17.48 -22.16 18.52
CA LEU A 129 -17.16 -23.61 18.48
C LEU A 129 -17.88 -24.43 19.56
N LYS A 130 -18.19 -23.83 20.72
CA LYS A 130 -18.98 -24.48 21.78
C LYS A 130 -20.49 -24.49 21.51
N THR A 131 -20.96 -23.66 20.58
CA THR A 131 -22.38 -23.51 20.27
C THR A 131 -22.79 -24.39 19.08
N LEU A 132 -21.81 -24.94 18.33
CA LEU A 132 -21.96 -26.04 17.38
C LEU A 132 -21.97 -27.40 18.09
#